data_AF-A0A3A8HB62-F1
#
_entry.id   AF-A0A3A8HB62-F1
#
_cell.length_a   1.000
_cell.length_b   1.000
_cell.length_c   1.000
_cell.angle_alpha   90.00
_cell.angle_beta   90.00
_cell.angle_gamma   90.00
#
_symmetry.space_group_name_H-M   'P 1'
#
loop_
_entity.id
_entity.type
_entity.pdbx_description
1 polymer ?
#
loop_
_entity_poly.entity_id
_entity_poly.type
_entity_poly.pdbx_seq_one_letter_code
_entity_poly.pdbx_strand_id
1 'polypeptide(L)'
;MLEPPSVHPGTSGRLGCKRGGRCNALGHSRGGFSSKVHALCTTQGQPLEVTLTPGQRGDVTEAEHLIQYAHGRALIADAGYDADHLVQAGRERGMRPVIAMNPTRKHHRRRNSRALYRLRIQVECMFHRLKRFRAVATRYEKTAINYLAVLHLACMMLWLD
;
A
#
# COMPACT_ATOMS: atom_id res chain seq x y z
N MET A 1 -42.99 -57.17 -20.77
CA MET A 1 -41.53 -57.02 -20.63
C MET A 1 -41.17 -55.70 -21.29
N LEU A 2 -41.00 -54.62 -20.51
CA LEU A 2 -40.47 -53.32 -20.90
C LEU A 2 -40.13 -52.58 -19.59
N GLU A 3 -38.86 -52.63 -19.21
CA GLU A 3 -38.29 -51.92 -18.05
C GLU A 3 -38.24 -50.39 -18.33
N PRO A 4 -38.54 -49.52 -17.36
CA PRO A 4 -38.40 -48.07 -17.53
C PRO A 4 -36.91 -47.64 -17.51
N PRO A 5 -36.53 -46.58 -18.24
CA PRO A 5 -35.14 -46.14 -18.30
C PRO A 5 -34.66 -45.57 -16.97
N SER A 6 -33.55 -46.10 -16.49
CA SER A 6 -32.77 -45.66 -15.34
C SER A 6 -32.21 -44.24 -15.55
N VAL A 7 -32.76 -43.26 -14.85
CA VAL A 7 -32.24 -41.88 -14.80
C VAL A 7 -31.17 -41.80 -13.71
N HIS A 8 -29.90 -41.73 -14.11
CA HIS A 8 -28.81 -41.41 -13.19
C HIS A 8 -28.70 -39.88 -13.03
N PRO A 9 -28.80 -39.32 -11.81
CA PRO A 9 -28.53 -37.92 -11.59
C PRO A 9 -27.02 -37.67 -11.78
N GLY A 10 -26.68 -36.95 -12.86
CA GLY A 10 -25.33 -36.47 -13.11
C GLY A 10 -24.86 -35.57 -11.98
N THR A 11 -23.68 -35.86 -11.44
CA THR A 11 -23.01 -35.06 -10.43
C THR A 11 -22.79 -33.64 -10.96
N SER A 12 -23.44 -32.66 -10.34
CA SER A 12 -23.29 -31.24 -10.65
C SER A 12 -21.83 -30.81 -10.51
N GLY A 13 -21.21 -30.47 -11.65
CA GLY A 13 -19.87 -29.93 -11.71
C GLY A 13 -19.75 -28.60 -10.97
N ARG A 14 -18.81 -28.56 -10.02
CA ARG A 14 -18.08 -27.41 -9.45
C ARG A 14 -18.57 -26.01 -9.84
N LEU A 15 -19.15 -25.29 -8.87
CA LEU A 15 -19.01 -23.83 -8.77
C LEU A 15 -17.74 -23.50 -7.99
N GLY A 16 -16.59 -23.81 -8.59
CA GLY A 16 -15.33 -23.24 -8.17
C GLY A 16 -15.31 -21.77 -8.55
N CYS A 17 -15.62 -20.88 -7.61
CA CYS A 17 -15.42 -19.44 -7.80
C CYS A 17 -13.91 -19.21 -8.06
N LYS A 18 -13.52 -19.08 -9.33
CA LYS A 18 -12.20 -18.58 -9.69
C LYS A 18 -12.12 -17.14 -9.19
N ARG A 19 -11.58 -16.95 -7.98
CA ARG A 19 -11.16 -15.65 -7.43
C ARG A 19 -10.03 -15.12 -8.32
N GLY A 20 -10.41 -14.43 -9.40
CA GLY A 20 -9.49 -13.89 -10.39
C GLY A 20 -8.53 -12.86 -9.78
N GLY A 21 -7.39 -12.62 -10.45
CA GLY A 21 -6.30 -11.77 -9.98
C GLY A 21 -6.71 -10.34 -9.55
N ARG A 22 -7.84 -9.84 -10.04
CA ARG A 22 -8.42 -8.54 -9.67
C ARG A 22 -8.84 -8.45 -8.19
N CYS A 23 -9.22 -9.57 -7.56
CA CYS A 23 -9.65 -9.59 -6.16
C CYS A 23 -8.48 -9.65 -5.16
N ASN A 24 -7.25 -9.91 -5.62
CA ASN A 24 -6.11 -10.18 -4.75
C ASN A 24 -5.07 -9.05 -4.72
N ALA A 25 -5.40 -7.86 -5.24
CA ALA A 25 -4.46 -6.73 -5.42
C ALA A 25 -3.11 -7.17 -6.02
N LEU A 26 -3.14 -8.16 -6.92
CA LEU A 26 -1.97 -8.71 -7.58
C LEU A 26 -1.83 -8.04 -8.94
N GLY A 27 -0.77 -7.26 -9.15
CA GLY A 27 -0.44 -6.68 -10.46
C GLY A 27 0.51 -7.59 -11.23
N HIS A 28 0.38 -7.66 -12.56
CA HIS A 28 1.31 -8.42 -13.39
C HIS A 28 2.64 -7.66 -13.57
N SER A 29 3.77 -8.25 -13.24
CA SER A 29 5.12 -7.79 -13.60
C SER A 29 5.81 -8.84 -14.49
N ARG A 30 6.92 -8.49 -15.16
CA ARG A 30 7.69 -9.40 -16.03
C ARG A 30 8.26 -10.63 -15.29
N GLY A 31 8.20 -10.66 -13.94
CA GLY A 31 8.64 -11.79 -13.09
C GLY A 31 7.55 -12.40 -12.20
N GLY A 32 6.27 -12.06 -12.36
CA GLY A 32 5.15 -12.61 -11.57
C GLY A 32 4.19 -11.56 -11.01
N PHE A 33 3.30 -11.98 -10.09
CA PHE A 33 2.35 -11.08 -9.43
C PHE A 33 2.98 -10.28 -8.28
N SER A 34 3.03 -8.95 -8.37
CA SER A 34 3.54 -8.08 -7.31
C SER A 34 2.46 -7.19 -6.71
N SER A 35 2.63 -6.84 -5.44
CA SER A 35 1.80 -5.85 -4.74
C SER A 35 2.71 -4.81 -4.09
N LYS A 36 2.26 -3.57 -4.02
CA LYS A 36 2.97 -2.47 -3.37
C LYS A 36 2.28 -2.16 -2.05
N VAL A 37 3.08 -2.04 -1.00
CA VAL A 37 2.62 -1.52 0.29
C VAL A 37 2.94 -0.04 0.32
N HIS A 38 1.90 0.77 0.53
CA HIS A 38 2.03 2.21 0.76
C HIS A 38 1.77 2.44 2.23
N ALA A 39 2.51 3.38 2.83
CA ALA A 39 2.42 3.60 4.26
C ALA A 39 2.61 5.06 4.61
N LEU A 40 1.86 5.51 5.61
CA LEU A 40 2.04 6.76 6.32
C LEU A 40 2.64 6.45 7.69
N CYS A 41 3.64 7.21 8.14
CA CYS A 41 4.20 7.06 9.47
C CYS A 41 4.48 8.40 10.15
N THR A 42 4.60 8.37 11.47
CA THR A 42 5.04 9.52 12.27
C THR A 42 6.53 9.81 12.02
N THR A 43 7.01 10.96 12.50
CA THR A 43 8.46 11.30 12.48
C THR A 43 9.29 10.48 13.47
N GLN A 44 8.65 9.58 14.24
CA GLN A 44 9.30 8.56 15.08
C GLN A 44 9.20 7.16 14.43
N GLY A 45 8.64 7.08 13.22
CA GLY A 45 8.50 5.87 12.43
C GLY A 45 7.39 4.93 12.91
N GLN A 46 6.43 5.42 13.71
CA GLN A 46 5.25 4.63 14.07
C GLN A 46 4.26 4.65 12.89
N PRO A 47 3.69 3.50 12.49
CA PRO A 47 2.77 3.42 11.36
C PRO A 47 1.43 4.11 11.69
N LEU A 48 0.93 4.98 10.82
CA LEU A 48 -0.38 5.62 10.96
C LEU A 48 -1.44 4.95 10.09
N GLU A 49 -1.10 4.66 8.84
CA GLU A 49 -1.98 4.00 7.88
C GLU A 49 -1.16 3.20 6.88
N VAL A 50 -1.66 2.04 6.46
CA VAL A 50 -1.04 1.20 5.43
C VAL A 50 -2.08 0.76 4.40
N THR A 51 -1.75 0.86 3.11
CA THR A 51 -2.60 0.34 2.03
C THR A 51 -1.81 -0.59 1.11
N LEU A 52 -2.55 -1.45 0.41
CA LEU A 52 -1.99 -2.44 -0.50
C LEU A 52 -2.60 -2.27 -1.89
N THR A 53 -1.75 -2.15 -2.91
CA THR A 53 -2.19 -2.07 -4.31
C THR A 53 -1.57 -3.14 -5.18
N PRO A 54 -2.17 -3.44 -6.35
CA PRO A 54 -1.48 -4.11 -7.44
C PRO A 54 -0.19 -3.38 -7.80
N GLY A 55 0.86 -4.12 -8.18
CA GLY A 55 2.17 -3.55 -8.52
C GLY A 55 2.18 -2.57 -9.69
N GLN A 56 1.14 -2.59 -10.53
CA GLN A 56 0.96 -1.66 -11.66
C GLN A 56 0.32 -0.32 -11.27
N ARG A 57 -0.16 -0.16 -10.03
CA ARG A 57 -0.76 1.11 -9.59
C ARG A 57 0.35 2.13 -9.28
N GLY A 58 0.13 3.37 -9.71
CA GLY A 58 1.02 4.50 -9.45
C GLY A 58 0.88 5.01 -8.02
N ASP A 59 2.00 5.37 -7.41
CA ASP A 59 2.11 5.65 -5.97
C ASP A 59 1.32 6.91 -5.55
N VAL A 60 1.24 7.90 -6.44
CA VAL A 60 0.47 9.15 -6.22
C VAL A 60 -1.01 8.88 -5.92
N THR A 61 -1.61 7.88 -6.57
CA THR A 61 -3.03 7.55 -6.39
C THR A 61 -3.35 7.13 -4.95
N GLU A 62 -2.40 6.45 -4.29
CA GLU A 62 -2.58 6.00 -2.91
C GLU A 62 -2.29 7.09 -1.90
N ALA A 63 -1.42 8.05 -2.26
CA ALA A 63 -1.10 9.16 -1.39
C ALA A 63 -2.32 10.03 -1.08
N GLU A 64 -3.28 10.15 -2.00
CA GLU A 64 -4.56 10.83 -1.77
C GLU A 64 -5.42 10.15 -0.69
N HIS A 65 -5.31 8.83 -0.54
CA HIS A 65 -5.97 8.10 0.53
C HIS A 65 -5.20 8.27 1.84
N LEU A 66 -3.87 8.04 1.82
CA LEU A 66 -3.02 8.10 3.00
C LEU A 66 -3.03 9.50 3.67
N ILE A 67 -3.08 10.58 2.88
CA ILE A 67 -3.06 11.94 3.44
C ILE A 67 -4.29 12.25 4.31
N GLN A 68 -5.38 11.49 4.19
CA GLN A 68 -6.56 11.66 5.03
C GLN A 68 -6.28 11.38 6.52
N TYR A 69 -5.30 10.51 6.79
CA TYR A 69 -4.87 10.15 8.14
C TYR A 69 -3.66 10.97 8.61
N ALA A 70 -3.07 11.77 7.71
CA ALA A 70 -1.88 12.56 8.01
C ALA A 70 -2.23 13.80 8.85
N HIS A 71 -1.47 13.97 9.92
CA HIS A 71 -1.57 15.10 10.84
C HIS A 71 -0.16 15.51 11.29
N GLY A 72 0.01 16.80 11.60
CA GLY A 72 1.27 17.34 12.12
C GLY A 72 1.67 18.66 11.47
N ARG A 73 2.97 18.99 11.55
CA ARG A 73 3.51 20.26 11.05
C ARG A 73 4.07 20.19 9.63
N ALA A 74 4.41 19.00 9.16
CA ALA A 74 5.04 18.80 7.85
C ALA A 74 4.64 17.47 7.23
N LEU A 75 4.42 17.49 5.92
CA LEU A 75 4.19 16.31 5.09
C LEU A 75 5.46 16.01 4.32
N ILE A 76 6.12 14.88 4.62
CA ILE A 76 7.39 14.51 4.00
C ILE A 76 7.14 13.32 3.07
N ALA A 77 7.58 13.42 1.82
CA ALA A 77 7.46 12.32 0.86
C ALA A 77 8.56 12.32 -0.20
N ASP A 78 8.73 11.19 -0.85
CA ASP A 78 9.69 11.01 -1.95
C ASP A 78 9.22 11.65 -3.26
N ALA A 79 10.12 11.72 -4.24
CA ALA A 79 9.87 12.35 -5.53
C ALA A 79 8.77 11.65 -6.34
N GLY A 80 8.52 10.35 -6.09
CA GLY A 80 7.39 9.62 -6.67
C GLY A 80 6.01 10.15 -6.23
N TYR A 81 5.97 10.89 -5.11
CA TYR A 81 4.77 11.55 -4.59
C TYR A 81 4.70 13.04 -4.95
N ASP A 82 5.57 13.52 -5.84
CA ASP A 82 5.59 14.91 -6.26
C ASP A 82 4.42 15.25 -7.20
N ALA A 83 3.25 15.50 -6.61
CA ALA A 83 2.05 15.93 -7.31
C ALA A 83 1.51 17.24 -6.73
N ASP A 84 0.97 18.10 -7.60
CA ASP A 84 0.44 19.41 -7.18
C ASP A 84 -0.79 19.26 -6.24
N HIS A 85 -1.67 18.29 -6.52
CA HIS A 85 -2.82 17.99 -5.66
C HIS A 85 -2.40 17.49 -4.27
N LEU A 86 -1.35 16.66 -4.15
CA LEU A 86 -0.89 16.16 -2.86
C LEU A 86 -0.28 17.29 -2.00
N VAL A 87 0.45 18.19 -2.65
CA VAL A 87 1.03 19.38 -2.01
C VAL A 87 -0.06 20.32 -1.53
N GLN A 88 -1.10 20.51 -2.33
CA GLN A 88 -2.25 21.31 -1.97
C GLN A 88 -3.04 20.68 -0.82
N ALA A 89 -3.32 19.38 -0.88
CA ALA A 89 -4.01 18.63 0.17
C ALA A 89 -3.23 18.64 1.51
N GLY A 90 -1.90 18.71 1.47
CA GLY A 90 -1.06 18.91 2.65
C GLY A 90 -1.20 20.31 3.25
N ARG A 91 -1.21 21.34 2.40
CA ARG A 91 -1.40 22.74 2.83
C ARG A 91 -2.78 23.00 3.42
N GLU A 92 -3.82 22.42 2.83
CA GLU A 92 -5.20 22.51 3.33
C GLU A 92 -5.35 21.91 4.74
N ARG A 93 -4.50 20.91 5.06
CA ARG A 93 -4.41 20.32 6.39
C ARG A 93 -3.46 21.07 7.34
N GLY A 94 -2.96 22.25 6.94
CA GLY A 94 -2.03 23.06 7.73
C GLY A 94 -0.61 22.49 7.82
N MET A 95 -0.26 21.49 7.00
CA MET A 95 1.08 20.91 6.98
C MET A 95 1.98 21.63 5.97
N ARG A 96 3.27 21.79 6.31
CA ARG A 96 4.28 22.21 5.34
C ARG A 96 4.67 21.02 4.44
N PRO A 97 4.38 21.04 3.12
CA PRO A 97 4.84 19.99 2.22
C PRO A 97 6.36 20.06 2.02
N VAL A 98 7.04 18.95 2.25
CA VAL A 98 8.47 18.71 2.13
C VAL A 98 8.65 17.47 1.25
N ILE A 99 8.26 17.59 -0.01
CA ILE A 99 8.26 16.49 -0.97
C ILE A 99 9.41 16.67 -1.95
N ALA A 100 10.26 15.66 -2.10
CA ALA A 100 11.35 15.74 -3.07
C ALA A 100 10.81 16.05 -4.47
N MET A 101 11.57 16.84 -5.22
CA MET A 101 11.13 17.25 -6.54
C MET A 101 11.39 16.12 -7.54
N ASN A 102 10.40 15.80 -8.36
CA ASN A 102 10.61 14.91 -9.49
C ASN A 102 11.57 15.58 -10.50
N PRO A 103 12.67 14.92 -10.91
CA PRO A 103 13.64 15.51 -11.85
C PRO A 103 13.03 15.89 -13.20
N THR A 104 11.91 15.28 -13.62
CA THR A 104 11.23 15.58 -14.88
C THR A 104 10.20 16.71 -14.77
N ARG A 105 10.02 17.31 -13.59
CA ARG A 105 9.06 18.40 -13.37
C ARG A 105 9.47 19.64 -14.17
N LYS A 106 8.55 20.15 -15.00
CA LYS A 106 8.74 21.35 -15.85
C LYS A 106 9.01 22.63 -15.05
N HIS A 107 8.33 22.81 -13.92
CA HIS A 107 8.44 24.00 -13.09
C HIS A 107 9.05 23.66 -11.74
N HIS A 108 10.31 24.03 -11.54
CA HIS A 108 11.01 23.76 -10.30
C HIS A 108 10.43 24.55 -9.12
N ARG A 109 10.20 23.87 -8.00
CA ARG A 109 9.79 24.50 -6.75
C ARG A 109 11.00 24.96 -5.95
N ARG A 110 10.77 25.84 -4.96
CA ARG A 110 11.80 26.20 -3.98
C ARG A 110 12.32 24.95 -3.28
N ARG A 111 13.62 24.94 -2.99
CA ARG A 111 14.27 23.82 -2.31
C ARG A 111 13.68 23.64 -0.91
N ASN A 112 13.32 22.40 -0.60
CA ASN A 112 12.80 22.06 0.72
C ASN A 112 13.88 22.13 1.81
N SER A 113 13.44 22.24 3.06
CA SER A 113 14.32 22.10 4.22
C SER A 113 14.98 20.72 4.22
N ARG A 114 16.31 20.69 4.06
CA ARG A 114 17.09 19.45 4.15
C ARG A 114 16.90 18.75 5.49
N ALA A 115 16.76 19.51 6.58
CA ALA A 115 16.59 18.96 7.91
C ALA A 115 15.28 18.18 8.06
N LEU A 116 14.16 18.72 7.58
CA LEU A 116 12.90 18.00 7.57
C LEU A 116 12.92 16.83 6.58
N TYR A 117 13.53 17.00 5.41
CA TYR A 117 13.55 15.94 4.41
C TYR A 117 14.33 14.70 4.89
N ARG A 118 15.34 14.87 5.75
CA ARG A 118 16.05 13.73 6.39
C ARG A 118 15.12 12.81 7.19
N LEU A 119 14.01 13.32 7.72
CA LEU A 119 13.05 12.51 8.49
C LEU A 119 12.34 11.45 7.64
N ARG A 120 12.45 11.48 6.30
CA ARG A 120 11.94 10.41 5.43
C ARG A 120 12.51 9.03 5.79
N ILE A 121 13.72 8.99 6.37
CA ILE A 121 14.38 7.74 6.81
C ILE A 121 13.50 6.93 7.77
N GLN A 122 12.59 7.59 8.48
CA GLN A 122 11.69 6.94 9.43
C GLN A 122 10.71 5.98 8.76
N VAL A 123 10.32 6.25 7.50
CA VAL A 123 9.53 5.32 6.69
C VAL A 123 10.33 4.05 6.39
N GLU A 124 11.60 4.19 6.00
CA GLU A 124 12.49 3.05 5.76
C GLU A 124 12.72 2.25 7.07
N CYS A 125 12.96 2.93 8.19
CA CYS A 125 13.08 2.30 9.51
C CYS A 125 11.79 1.57 9.92
N MET A 126 10.61 2.14 9.67
CA MET A 126 9.32 1.49 9.90
C MET A 126 9.19 0.22 9.05
N PHE A 127 9.51 0.26 7.75
CA PHE A 127 9.47 -0.92 6.90
C PHE A 127 10.49 -1.99 7.33
N HIS A 128 11.67 -1.59 7.81
CA HIS A 128 12.62 -2.54 8.39
C HIS A 128 12.08 -3.21 9.64
N ARG A 129 11.38 -2.47 10.51
CA ARG A 129 10.69 -3.04 11.68
C ARG A 129 9.56 -3.98 11.27
N LEU A 130 8.72 -3.58 10.30
CA LEU A 130 7.67 -4.45 9.75
C LEU A 130 8.24 -5.75 9.16
N LYS A 131 9.41 -5.71 8.53
CA LYS A 131 10.08 -6.90 7.98
C LYS A 131 10.68 -7.82 9.05
N ARG A 132 10.69 -7.46 10.33
CA ARG A 132 11.02 -8.41 11.42
C ARG A 132 9.96 -9.50 11.56
N PHE A 133 8.71 -9.17 11.24
CA PHE A 133 7.63 -10.15 11.18
C PHE A 133 7.80 -11.00 9.92
N ARG A 134 8.17 -12.28 10.08
CA ARG A 134 8.43 -13.19 8.95
C ARG A 134 7.27 -13.24 7.96
N ALA A 135 6.02 -13.24 8.46
CA ALA A 135 4.82 -13.27 7.64
C ALA A 135 4.67 -12.05 6.71
N VAL A 136 5.15 -10.88 7.15
CA VAL A 136 5.23 -9.67 6.32
C VAL A 136 6.37 -9.78 5.32
N ALA A 137 7.56 -10.14 5.78
CA ALA A 137 8.76 -10.17 4.94
C ALA A 137 8.66 -11.15 3.75
N THR A 138 8.13 -12.35 3.97
CA THR A 138 7.99 -13.36 2.91
C THR A 138 6.67 -13.27 2.17
N ARG A 139 5.72 -12.44 2.63
CA ARG A 139 4.34 -12.39 2.15
C ARG A 139 3.71 -13.80 2.11
N TYR A 140 3.54 -14.43 3.27
CA TYR A 140 2.95 -15.77 3.35
C TYR A 140 1.50 -15.82 2.83
N GLU A 141 0.79 -14.71 2.92
CA GLU A 141 -0.62 -14.64 2.55
C GLU A 141 -0.84 -14.58 1.03
N LYS A 142 -1.69 -15.48 0.54
CA LYS A 142 -2.03 -15.59 -0.88
C LYS A 142 -2.96 -14.49 -1.36
N THR A 143 -3.86 -13.99 -0.49
CA THR A 143 -4.84 -12.96 -0.82
C THR A 143 -4.38 -11.60 -0.30
N ALA A 144 -4.76 -10.52 -1.01
CA ALA A 144 -4.47 -9.16 -0.56
C ALA A 144 -5.09 -8.83 0.79
N ILE A 145 -6.35 -9.25 1.00
CA ILE A 145 -7.09 -8.96 2.22
C ILE A 145 -6.37 -9.55 3.43
N ASN A 146 -5.94 -10.81 3.35
CA ASN A 146 -5.21 -11.43 4.44
C ASN A 146 -3.83 -10.78 4.63
N TYR A 147 -3.12 -10.50 3.54
CA TYR A 147 -1.83 -9.83 3.65
C TYR A 147 -1.94 -8.44 4.30
N LEU A 148 -2.97 -7.68 3.94
CA LEU A 148 -3.28 -6.40 4.56
C LEU A 148 -3.65 -6.56 6.04
N ALA A 149 -4.42 -7.59 6.41
CA ALA A 149 -4.70 -7.90 7.80
C ALA A 149 -3.41 -8.19 8.60
N VAL A 150 -2.49 -8.99 8.04
CA VAL A 150 -1.18 -9.26 8.66
C VAL A 150 -0.35 -7.97 8.79
N LEU A 151 -0.39 -7.08 7.79
CA LEU A 151 0.26 -5.77 7.87
C LEU A 151 -0.33 -4.91 9.00
N HIS A 152 -1.65 -4.85 9.15
CA HIS A 152 -2.29 -4.12 10.25
C HIS A 152 -1.93 -4.71 11.61
N LEU A 153 -1.93 -6.03 11.76
CA LEU A 153 -1.48 -6.71 12.98
C LEU A 153 -0.04 -6.33 13.33
N ALA A 154 0.88 -6.39 12.35
CA ALA A 154 2.26 -5.99 12.54
C ALA A 154 2.38 -4.50 12.90
N CYS A 155 1.60 -3.62 12.27
CA CYS A 155 1.57 -2.19 12.59
C CYS A 155 1.09 -1.95 14.03
N MET A 156 0.07 -2.65 14.49
CA MET A 156 -0.42 -2.57 15.87
C MET A 156 0.64 -3.04 16.88
N MET A 157 1.38 -4.13 16.57
CA MET A 157 2.49 -4.57 17.42
C MET A 157 3.59 -3.50 17.53
N LEU A 158 3.92 -2.80 16.45
CA LEU A 158 4.90 -1.69 16.49
C LEU A 158 4.48 -0.49 17.33
N TRP A 159 3.20 -0.36 17.68
CA TRP A 159 2.71 0.65 18.63
C TRP A 159 2.80 0.19 20.09
N LEU A 160 2.80 -1.12 20.31
CA LEU A 160 2.88 -1.73 21.65
C LEU A 160 4.32 -1.97 22.10
N ASP A 161 5.25 -2.06 21.15
CA ASP A 161 6.71 -2.12 21.38
C ASP A 161 7.27 -0.78 21.90
#